data_AF-L7JKR7-F1
#
_entry.id   AF-L7JKR7-F1
#
_cell.length_a   1.000
_cell.length_b   1.000
_cell.length_c   1.000
_cell.angle_alpha   90.00
_cell.angle_beta   90.00
_cell.angle_gamma   90.00
#
_symmetry.space_group_name_H-M   'P 1'
#
loop_
_entity.id
_entity.type
_entity.pdbx_description
1 polymer ?
#
loop_
_entity_poly.entity_id
_entity_poly.type
_entity_poly.pdbx_seq_one_letter_code
_entity_poly.pdbx_strand_id
1 'polypeptide(L)'
;MSFLQRRQDPGTDAPAPDPSVCTMDETANDWYGVRIASIFVILIGSLLGAAIPIYLVRYRNSERMGFSKLAFFISKYFGTGVIVATAFMHLISPANEILGMDCLKPLLGDYDWSMGIVLMTVMAMFFIEMIGAWFENRSNDKAGHSDALAVSKKSDEEDGSLKEATGTGVKDAGAPADGGMPSNIRGEDHLGHGRAHNEGDTHLAFAGKMTSIIILEAGVILHSVFIGLTLAVSSEFIILFVVLVFHQTFEGLGLGSRLATFDWPADKRRWTPWIFALMYGLTTPIAIAAGLGVKDALQAAPTTRYMVEGISNAISGGILLYTGLVELLAHEFIFNPEMDRASLRYKLFAFGCIAAGAGLMALLAKWA
;
A
#
# COMPACT_ATOMS: atom_id res chain seq x y z
N MET A 1 41.91 -1.66 18.43
CA MET A 1 42.46 -0.81 17.35
C MET A 1 41.42 0.26 17.07
N SER A 2 41.27 1.31 17.89
CA SER A 2 42.01 2.59 17.94
C SER A 2 41.85 3.45 16.67
N PHE A 3 41.64 4.77 16.87
CA PHE A 3 41.33 5.87 15.93
C PHE A 3 39.82 6.07 15.69
N LEU A 4 39.13 7.14 16.11
CA LEU A 4 39.51 8.55 16.32
C LEU A 4 38.78 9.15 17.53
N GLN A 5 39.52 9.50 18.57
CA GLN A 5 39.05 10.37 19.65
C GLN A 5 39.38 11.80 19.23
N ARG A 6 38.36 12.56 18.83
CA ARG A 6 38.48 13.98 18.44
C ARG A 6 39.01 14.74 19.67
N ARG A 7 40.18 15.38 19.56
CA ARG A 7 40.67 16.34 20.56
C ARG A 7 39.61 17.42 20.72
N GLN A 8 38.98 17.49 21.89
CA GLN A 8 38.28 18.68 22.35
C GLN A 8 39.35 19.68 22.80
N ASP A 9 39.36 20.87 22.20
CA ASP A 9 40.11 22.00 22.73
C ASP A 9 39.49 22.42 24.08
N PRO A 10 40.29 22.64 25.13
CA PRO A 10 39.77 23.01 26.44
C PRO A 10 39.52 24.52 26.45
N GLY A 11 38.29 24.96 26.19
CA GLY A 11 37.99 26.38 26.30
C GLY A 11 36.73 26.90 25.63
N THR A 12 35.59 26.21 25.78
CA THR A 12 34.24 26.82 25.88
C THR A 12 33.29 25.71 26.29
N ASP A 13 32.97 25.61 27.57
CA ASP A 13 31.85 24.79 28.04
C ASP A 13 30.55 25.46 27.57
N ALA A 14 30.18 25.25 26.32
CA ALA A 14 28.81 25.49 25.90
C ALA A 14 27.93 24.56 26.74
N PRO A 15 26.93 25.08 27.48
CA PRO A 15 26.04 24.22 28.25
C PRO A 15 25.43 23.19 27.30
N ALA A 16 25.39 21.92 27.72
CA ALA A 16 24.72 20.87 26.96
C ALA A 16 23.31 21.34 26.61
N PRO A 17 22.85 21.19 25.35
CA PRO A 17 21.55 21.68 24.93
C PRO A 17 20.45 21.06 25.80
N ASP A 18 19.50 21.89 26.23
CA ASP A 18 18.36 21.45 27.03
C ASP A 18 17.52 20.45 26.20
N PRO A 19 17.32 19.21 26.67
CA PRO A 19 16.59 18.18 25.92
C PRO A 19 15.11 18.55 25.69
N SER A 20 14.57 19.55 26.40
CA SER A 20 13.22 20.06 26.20
C SER A 20 13.07 20.98 24.98
N VAL A 21 14.18 21.43 24.38
CA VAL A 21 14.16 22.30 23.19
C VAL A 21 14.50 21.48 21.96
N CYS A 22 13.59 21.42 20.99
CA CYS A 22 13.87 20.76 19.73
C CYS A 22 14.95 21.56 18.99
N THR A 23 16.09 20.95 18.72
CA THR A 23 17.17 21.54 17.92
C THR A 23 17.47 20.64 16.73
N MET A 24 18.09 21.22 15.69
CA MET A 24 18.54 20.48 14.52
C MET A 24 20.07 20.39 14.59
N ASP A 25 20.63 19.27 14.14
CA ASP A 25 22.07 19.18 13.93
C ASP A 25 22.52 20.26 12.94
N GLU A 26 23.56 21.02 13.29
CA GLU A 26 24.21 21.94 12.37
C GLU A 26 24.80 21.16 11.19
N THR A 27 24.28 21.39 9.99
CA THR A 27 24.85 20.82 8.77
C THR A 27 25.89 21.75 8.17
N ALA A 28 27.17 21.42 8.35
CA ALA A 28 28.23 21.97 7.53
C ALA A 28 27.99 21.51 6.07
N ASN A 29 27.93 22.47 5.12
CA ASN A 29 27.55 22.25 3.71
C ASN A 29 28.64 21.54 2.87
N ASP A 30 29.39 20.60 3.44
CA ASP A 30 30.59 20.04 2.80
C ASP A 30 30.29 19.22 1.53
N TRP A 31 29.02 18.84 1.29
CA TRP A 31 28.61 17.95 0.19
C TRP A 31 27.52 18.50 -0.73
N TYR A 32 27.40 19.84 -0.88
CA TYR A 32 26.31 20.44 -1.67
C TYR A 32 26.22 19.88 -3.11
N GLY A 33 27.35 19.69 -3.79
CA GLY A 33 27.39 19.08 -5.12
C GLY A 33 26.87 17.63 -5.16
N VAL A 34 27.16 16.83 -4.14
CA VAL A 34 26.69 15.44 -4.04
C VAL A 34 25.20 15.39 -3.68
N ARG A 35 24.71 16.35 -2.88
CA ARG A 35 23.27 16.52 -2.61
C ARG A 35 22.47 16.90 -3.86
N ILE A 36 23.05 17.67 -4.78
CA ILE A 36 22.42 17.92 -6.09
C ILE A 36 22.46 16.65 -6.93
N ALA A 37 23.58 15.93 -6.95
CA ALA A 37 23.69 14.68 -7.71
C ALA A 37 22.68 13.62 -7.24
N SER A 38 22.38 13.55 -5.94
CA SER A 38 21.43 12.57 -5.39
C SER A 38 20.02 12.71 -5.97
N ILE A 39 19.59 13.93 -6.33
CA ILE A 39 18.30 14.20 -6.99
C ILE A 39 18.16 13.33 -8.25
N PHE A 40 19.20 13.31 -9.10
CA PHE A 40 19.17 12.57 -10.36
C PHE A 40 19.32 11.07 -10.16
N VAL A 41 20.18 10.64 -9.22
CA VAL A 41 20.39 9.21 -8.95
C VAL A 41 19.14 8.58 -8.37
N ILE A 42 18.50 9.23 -7.40
CA ILE A 42 17.24 8.75 -6.80
C ILE A 42 16.12 8.79 -7.83
N LEU A 43 16.03 9.84 -8.67
CA LEU A 43 15.04 9.90 -9.76
C LEU A 43 15.15 8.71 -10.71
N ILE A 44 16.37 8.37 -11.14
CA ILE A 44 16.58 7.24 -12.05
C ILE A 44 16.24 5.92 -11.34
N GLY A 45 16.70 5.73 -10.10
CA GLY A 45 16.44 4.51 -9.32
C GLY A 45 14.95 4.28 -9.07
N SER A 46 14.24 5.31 -8.61
CA SER A 46 12.80 5.24 -8.31
C SER A 46 11.95 4.99 -9.56
N LEU A 47 12.26 5.68 -10.66
CA LEU A 47 11.56 5.48 -11.94
C LEU A 47 11.82 4.08 -12.50
N LEU A 48 13.06 3.60 -12.47
CA LEU A 48 13.36 2.24 -12.93
C LEU A 48 12.65 1.19 -12.06
N GLY A 49 12.69 1.36 -10.73
CA GLY A 49 11.98 0.51 -9.79
C GLY A 49 10.50 0.39 -10.14
N ALA A 50 9.80 1.51 -10.31
CA ALA A 50 8.36 1.53 -10.61
C ALA A 50 8.02 1.13 -12.06
N ALA A 51 8.86 1.50 -13.03
CA ALA A 51 8.61 1.25 -14.46
C ALA A 51 8.82 -0.21 -14.87
N ILE A 52 9.84 -0.89 -14.31
CA ILE A 52 10.22 -2.25 -14.74
C ILE A 52 9.03 -3.24 -14.61
N PRO A 53 8.33 -3.35 -13.48
CA PRO A 53 7.21 -4.29 -13.34
C PRO A 53 6.06 -3.97 -14.30
N ILE A 54 5.76 -2.68 -14.51
CA ILE A 54 4.73 -2.20 -15.44
C ILE A 54 5.10 -2.59 -16.87
N TYR A 55 6.36 -2.40 -17.26
CA TYR A 55 6.87 -2.77 -18.56
C TYR A 55 6.77 -4.28 -18.81
N LEU A 56 7.19 -5.09 -17.83
CA LEU A 56 7.18 -6.56 -17.92
C LEU A 56 5.77 -7.13 -18.18
N VAL A 57 4.74 -6.55 -17.57
CA VAL A 57 3.35 -6.98 -17.79
C VAL A 57 2.80 -6.47 -19.12
N ARG A 58 3.04 -5.20 -19.47
CA ARG A 58 2.41 -4.55 -20.63
C ARG A 58 3.04 -4.87 -21.99
N TYR A 59 4.34 -5.14 -22.03
CA TYR A 59 5.08 -5.40 -23.26
C TYR A 59 5.55 -6.86 -23.36
N ARG A 60 4.75 -7.77 -22.80
CA ARG A 60 5.02 -9.21 -22.82
C ARG A 60 4.97 -9.75 -24.25
N ASN A 61 6.12 -9.74 -24.94
CA ASN A 61 6.29 -10.34 -26.26
C ASN A 61 6.42 -11.87 -26.17
N SER A 62 5.83 -12.57 -27.14
CA SER A 62 5.60 -14.02 -27.13
C SER A 62 6.87 -14.89 -27.06
N GLU A 63 8.06 -14.36 -27.35
CA GLU A 63 9.31 -15.16 -27.43
C GLU A 63 10.09 -15.28 -26.12
N ARG A 64 9.86 -14.41 -25.11
CA ARG A 64 10.58 -14.43 -23.80
C ARG A 64 9.70 -14.85 -22.61
N MET A 65 8.73 -15.74 -22.86
CA MET A 65 7.67 -16.05 -21.89
C MET A 65 8.16 -16.55 -20.52
N GLY A 66 9.29 -17.27 -20.43
CA GLY A 66 9.77 -17.82 -19.16
C GLY A 66 10.35 -16.77 -18.22
N PHE A 67 11.36 -16.02 -18.70
CA PHE A 67 12.09 -15.04 -17.89
C PHE A 67 11.20 -13.87 -17.44
N SER A 68 10.36 -13.34 -18.33
CA SER A 68 9.48 -12.20 -17.99
C SER A 68 8.43 -12.59 -16.94
N LYS A 69 7.92 -13.82 -16.97
CA LYS A 69 6.97 -14.32 -15.96
C LYS A 69 7.66 -14.50 -14.60
N LEU A 70 8.88 -15.05 -14.59
CA LEU A 70 9.65 -15.23 -13.36
C LEU A 70 10.07 -13.88 -12.76
N ALA A 71 10.56 -12.94 -13.57
CA ALA A 71 10.98 -11.61 -13.10
C ALA A 71 9.80 -10.84 -12.51
N PHE A 72 8.64 -10.88 -13.18
CA PHE A 72 7.41 -10.27 -12.66
C PHE A 72 6.92 -10.98 -11.38
N PHE A 73 6.95 -12.31 -11.34
CA PHE A 73 6.61 -13.08 -10.15
C PHE A 73 7.49 -12.66 -8.96
N ILE A 74 8.82 -12.64 -9.14
CA ILE A 74 9.75 -12.22 -8.09
C ILE A 74 9.42 -10.79 -7.67
N SER A 75 9.31 -9.86 -8.62
CA SER A 75 9.01 -8.46 -8.34
C SER A 75 7.72 -8.29 -7.53
N LYS A 76 6.65 -9.01 -7.88
CA LYS A 76 5.36 -8.96 -7.20
C LYS A 76 5.46 -9.36 -5.72
N TYR A 77 6.06 -10.52 -5.43
CA TYR A 77 6.11 -11.05 -4.06
C TYR A 77 7.21 -10.40 -3.23
N PHE A 78 8.39 -10.16 -3.83
CA PHE A 78 9.44 -9.36 -3.19
C PHE A 78 8.92 -7.97 -2.82
N GLY A 79 8.19 -7.33 -3.73
CA GLY A 79 7.54 -6.04 -3.53
C GLY A 79 6.56 -6.01 -2.36
N THR A 80 5.75 -7.07 -2.18
CA THR A 80 4.88 -7.20 -1.01
C THR A 80 5.68 -7.20 0.30
N GLY A 81 6.80 -7.93 0.35
CA GLY A 81 7.70 -7.91 1.52
C GLY A 81 8.32 -6.54 1.78
N VAL A 82 8.69 -5.82 0.70
CA VAL A 82 9.21 -4.46 0.79
C VAL A 82 8.19 -3.51 1.42
N ILE A 83 6.94 -3.50 0.93
CA ILE A 83 5.88 -2.61 1.44
C ILE A 83 5.63 -2.86 2.94
N VAL A 84 5.51 -4.14 3.34
CA VAL A 84 5.29 -4.51 4.74
C VAL A 84 6.45 -4.07 5.62
N ALA A 85 7.69 -4.32 5.20
CA ALA A 85 8.87 -3.88 5.95
C ALA A 85 9.02 -2.36 6.02
N THR A 86 8.62 -1.64 4.96
CA THR A 86 8.60 -0.17 4.94
C THR A 86 7.64 0.36 6.00
N ALA A 87 6.43 -0.20 6.10
CA ALA A 87 5.47 0.17 7.13
C ALA A 87 6.06 0.08 8.55
N PHE A 88 6.69 -1.05 8.89
CA PHE A 88 7.21 -1.24 10.26
C PHE A 88 8.48 -0.44 10.54
N MET A 89 9.51 -0.59 9.70
CA MET A 89 10.88 -0.16 10.04
C MET A 89 11.24 1.21 9.50
N HIS A 90 10.57 1.68 8.44
CA HIS A 90 10.87 2.98 7.82
C HIS A 90 9.80 4.03 8.08
N LEU A 91 8.63 3.63 8.60
CA LEU A 91 7.52 4.52 8.91
C LEU A 91 7.15 4.51 10.39
N ILE A 92 6.72 3.37 10.92
CA ILE A 92 6.23 3.26 12.31
C ILE A 92 7.38 3.46 13.31
N SER A 93 8.55 2.83 13.11
CA SER A 93 9.70 3.00 14.01
C SER A 93 10.18 4.45 14.09
N PRO A 94 10.48 5.13 12.95
CA PRO A 94 10.88 6.54 13.01
C PRO A 94 9.78 7.45 13.57
N ALA A 95 8.51 7.18 13.29
CA ALA A 95 7.40 7.93 13.91
C ALA A 95 7.41 7.80 15.44
N ASN A 96 7.71 6.61 15.96
CA ASN A 96 7.81 6.38 17.39
C ASN A 96 8.99 7.12 18.03
N GLU A 97 10.15 7.09 17.35
CA GLU A 97 11.35 7.81 17.79
C GLU A 97 11.14 9.31 17.80
N ILE A 98 10.56 9.87 16.73
CA ILE A 98 10.32 11.31 16.58
C ILE A 98 9.26 11.79 17.57
N LEU A 99 8.10 11.16 17.66
CA LEU A 99 7.02 11.60 18.55
C LEU A 99 7.32 11.34 20.04
N GLY A 100 8.24 10.41 20.34
CA GLY A 100 8.70 10.12 21.70
C GLY A 100 9.82 11.03 22.22
N MET A 101 10.33 11.96 21.41
CA MET A 101 11.40 12.87 21.84
C MET A 101 11.00 13.74 23.03
N ASP A 102 11.94 13.98 23.95
CA ASP A 102 11.72 14.79 25.15
C ASP A 102 11.25 16.21 24.83
N CYS A 103 11.66 16.77 23.70
CA CYS A 103 11.25 18.10 23.27
C CYS A 103 9.78 18.21 22.83
N LEU A 104 9.11 17.08 22.54
CA LEU A 104 7.68 17.03 22.19
C LEU A 104 6.79 16.60 23.37
N LYS A 105 7.36 16.01 24.42
CA LYS A 105 6.62 15.60 25.63
C LYS A 105 5.80 16.71 26.29
N PRO A 106 6.23 17.99 26.34
CA PRO A 106 5.39 19.06 26.89
C PRO A 106 4.08 19.29 26.13
N LEU A 107 4.03 18.94 24.83
CA LEU A 107 2.84 19.09 23.98
C LEU A 107 2.01 17.81 23.93
N LEU A 108 2.66 16.66 23.83
CA LEU A 108 2.02 15.36 23.59
C LEU A 108 1.76 14.57 24.90
N GLY A 109 2.49 14.87 25.96
CA GLY A 109 2.53 14.01 27.15
C GLY A 109 3.35 12.73 26.93
N ASP A 110 3.31 11.84 27.90
CA ASP A 110 4.06 10.57 27.91
C ASP A 110 3.16 9.43 27.42
N TYR A 111 2.85 9.45 26.12
CA TYR A 111 2.01 8.44 25.46
C TYR A 111 2.55 8.09 24.07
N ASP A 112 2.40 6.83 23.66
CA ASP A 112 2.85 6.31 22.36
C ASP A 112 1.91 6.75 21.22
N TRP A 113 1.88 8.05 20.94
CA TRP A 113 1.00 8.64 19.91
C TRP A 113 1.20 8.04 18.52
N SER A 114 2.42 7.61 18.19
CA SER A 114 2.71 6.93 16.92
C SER A 114 1.81 5.69 16.76
N MET A 115 1.80 4.80 17.74
CA MET A 115 0.99 3.57 17.70
C MET A 115 -0.51 3.88 17.73
N GLY A 116 -0.93 4.90 18.48
CA GLY A 116 -2.31 5.38 18.49
C GLY A 116 -2.76 5.86 17.10
N ILE A 117 -1.93 6.65 16.40
CA ILE A 117 -2.22 7.16 15.05
C ILE A 117 -2.23 6.02 14.03
N VAL A 118 -1.30 5.07 14.13
CA VAL A 118 -1.27 3.87 13.28
C VAL A 118 -2.57 3.08 13.43
N LEU A 119 -3.02 2.83 14.67
CA LEU A 119 -4.26 2.13 14.94
C LEU A 119 -5.48 2.89 14.39
N MET A 120 -5.57 4.21 14.64
CA MET A 120 -6.64 5.05 14.09
C MET A 120 -6.68 4.98 12.56
N THR A 121 -5.51 4.99 11.91
CA THR A 121 -5.39 4.92 10.46
C THR A 121 -5.83 3.56 9.93
N VAL A 122 -5.39 2.46 10.56
CA VAL A 122 -5.85 1.09 10.22
C VAL A 122 -7.36 0.95 10.36
N MET A 123 -7.94 1.49 11.43
CA MET A 123 -9.40 1.48 11.62
C MET A 123 -10.13 2.32 10.57
N ALA A 124 -9.59 3.48 10.20
CA ALA A 124 -10.14 4.32 9.15
C ALA A 124 -10.07 3.64 7.77
N MET A 125 -8.94 2.99 7.44
CA MET A 125 -8.77 2.21 6.21
C MET A 125 -9.81 1.12 6.11
N PHE A 126 -9.94 0.29 7.15
CA PHE A 126 -10.95 -0.77 7.21
C PHE A 126 -12.37 -0.21 7.03
N PHE A 127 -12.68 0.90 7.70
CA PHE A 127 -14.00 1.53 7.59
C PHE A 127 -14.29 2.05 6.18
N ILE A 128 -13.31 2.66 5.51
CA ILE A 128 -13.43 3.13 4.13
C ILE A 128 -13.71 1.96 3.19
N GLU A 129 -12.96 0.85 3.32
CA GLU A 129 -13.19 -0.35 2.51
C GLU A 129 -14.55 -0.98 2.76
N MET A 130 -14.95 -1.11 4.03
CA MET A 130 -16.25 -1.64 4.41
C MET A 130 -17.39 -0.81 3.80
N ILE A 131 -17.29 0.52 3.83
CA ILE A 131 -18.26 1.41 3.17
C ILE A 131 -18.26 1.19 1.65
N GLY A 132 -17.09 1.11 1.03
CA GLY A 132 -16.94 0.86 -0.40
C GLY A 132 -17.64 -0.44 -0.82
N ALA A 133 -17.38 -1.53 -0.10
CA ALA A 133 -18.01 -2.82 -0.32
C ALA A 133 -19.52 -2.80 -0.07
N TRP A 134 -19.98 -2.05 0.93
CA TRP A 134 -21.42 -1.90 1.21
C TRP A 134 -22.16 -1.20 0.07
N PHE A 135 -21.60 -0.10 -0.46
CA PHE A 135 -22.18 0.60 -1.62
C PHE A 135 -22.18 -0.28 -2.87
N GLU A 136 -21.13 -1.07 -3.07
CA GLU A 136 -21.04 -2.03 -4.18
C GLU A 136 -22.17 -3.06 -4.12
N ASN A 137 -22.37 -3.71 -2.96
CA ASN A 137 -23.42 -4.70 -2.79
C ASN A 137 -24.82 -4.11 -3.01
N ARG A 138 -25.09 -2.91 -2.49
CA ARG A 138 -26.39 -2.27 -2.65
C ARG A 138 -26.68 -1.81 -4.08
N SER A 139 -25.64 -1.44 -4.83
CA SER A 139 -25.77 -1.13 -6.25
C SER A 139 -26.15 -2.38 -7.05
N ASN A 140 -25.52 -3.52 -6.75
CA ASN A 140 -25.80 -4.80 -7.41
C ASN A 140 -27.24 -5.28 -7.18
N ASP A 141 -27.79 -5.09 -5.96
CA ASP A 141 -29.18 -5.46 -5.66
C ASP A 141 -30.20 -4.63 -6.46
N LYS A 142 -29.89 -3.35 -6.74
CA LYS A 142 -30.76 -2.48 -7.54
C LYS A 142 -30.72 -2.81 -9.03
N ALA A 143 -29.55 -3.15 -9.57
CA ALA A 143 -29.40 -3.57 -10.97
C ALA A 143 -30.11 -4.91 -11.26
N GLY A 144 -30.04 -5.86 -10.32
CA GLY A 144 -30.73 -7.14 -10.42
C GLY A 144 -32.26 -7.05 -10.38
N HIS A 145 -32.83 -6.01 -9.77
CA HIS A 145 -34.28 -5.78 -9.75
C HIS A 145 -34.81 -5.05 -11.00
N SER A 146 -33.98 -4.26 -11.71
CA SER A 146 -34.39 -3.64 -12.98
C SER A 146 -34.49 -4.62 -14.14
N ASP A 147 -33.61 -5.63 -14.21
CA ASP A 147 -33.65 -6.63 -15.29
C ASP A 147 -34.77 -7.67 -15.10
N ALA A 148 -35.18 -7.96 -13.86
CA ALA A 148 -36.32 -8.82 -13.58
C ALA A 148 -37.67 -8.21 -14.05
N LEU A 149 -37.76 -6.88 -14.14
CA LEU A 149 -38.94 -6.16 -14.64
C LEU A 149 -38.97 -6.01 -16.18
N ALA A 150 -37.85 -6.24 -16.87
CA ALA A 150 -37.77 -6.20 -18.33
C ALA A 150 -38.07 -7.57 -18.99
N VAL A 151 -37.89 -8.68 -18.28
CA VAL A 151 -38.17 -10.05 -18.80
C VAL A 151 -39.66 -10.43 -18.71
N SER A 152 -40.47 -9.74 -17.90
CA SER A 152 -41.89 -10.09 -17.71
C SER A 152 -42.88 -9.45 -18.71
N LYS A 153 -42.42 -8.75 -19.76
CA LYS A 153 -43.31 -8.03 -20.70
C LYS A 153 -43.23 -8.48 -22.15
N LYS A 154 -42.91 -9.76 -22.40
CA LYS A 154 -42.88 -10.29 -23.76
C LYS A 154 -43.27 -11.77 -23.87
N SER A 155 -44.48 -12.11 -23.42
CA SER A 155 -45.20 -13.30 -23.89
C SER A 155 -46.62 -13.28 -23.36
N ASP A 156 -47.54 -12.65 -24.08
CA ASP A 156 -48.98 -12.94 -24.01
C ASP A 156 -49.63 -12.42 -25.29
N GLU A 157 -49.76 -13.29 -26.28
CA GLU A 157 -50.83 -13.30 -27.31
C GLU A 157 -50.72 -14.61 -28.13
N GLU A 158 -51.65 -15.53 -27.82
CA GLU A 158 -52.37 -16.56 -28.63
C GLU A 158 -51.60 -17.43 -29.66
N ASP A 159 -51.87 -18.72 -29.91
CA ASP A 159 -53.09 -19.53 -29.91
C ASP A 159 -52.71 -21.04 -29.86
N GLY A 160 -53.66 -21.89 -29.48
CA GLY A 160 -53.48 -23.26 -29.01
C GLY A 160 -53.28 -24.38 -30.02
N SER A 161 -52.93 -25.56 -29.50
CA SER A 161 -53.45 -26.85 -29.96
C SER A 161 -53.06 -27.96 -28.98
N LEU A 162 -54.06 -28.73 -28.58
CA LEU A 162 -53.96 -29.96 -27.81
C LEU A 162 -53.03 -31.00 -28.46
N LYS A 163 -52.35 -31.81 -27.65
CA LYS A 163 -52.42 -33.28 -27.75
C LYS A 163 -51.90 -33.98 -26.49
N GLU A 164 -52.70 -34.95 -26.11
CA GLU A 164 -52.72 -35.89 -25.00
C GLU A 164 -51.80 -37.09 -25.26
N ALA A 165 -51.19 -37.68 -24.21
CA ALA A 165 -51.20 -39.13 -23.92
C ALA A 165 -50.12 -39.59 -22.91
N THR A 166 -50.61 -40.32 -21.89
CA THR A 166 -50.00 -41.45 -21.13
C THR A 166 -48.82 -41.12 -20.20
N GLY A 167 -48.93 -41.22 -18.86
CA GLY A 167 -49.21 -42.41 -18.01
C GLY A 167 -47.87 -42.75 -17.30
N THR A 168 -47.69 -43.02 -16.01
CA THR A 168 -48.46 -43.60 -14.91
C THR A 168 -47.63 -43.45 -13.61
N GLY A 169 -48.25 -43.28 -12.43
CA GLY A 169 -47.58 -43.46 -11.13
C GLY A 169 -48.24 -42.67 -9.98
N VAL A 170 -48.89 -43.38 -9.06
CA VAL A 170 -49.90 -42.91 -8.09
C VAL A 170 -49.37 -42.99 -6.64
N LYS A 171 -49.59 -41.90 -5.86
CA LYS A 171 -49.91 -41.71 -4.40
C LYS A 171 -48.99 -42.34 -3.32
N ASP A 172 -48.67 -41.67 -2.21
CA ASP A 172 -49.51 -41.18 -1.09
C ASP A 172 -48.94 -39.86 -0.47
N ALA A 173 -49.69 -38.79 -0.20
CA ALA A 173 -50.72 -38.53 0.83
C ALA A 173 -50.18 -38.30 2.27
N GLY A 174 -50.22 -37.03 2.73
CA GLY A 174 -50.05 -36.64 4.13
C GLY A 174 -49.96 -35.11 4.34
N ALA A 175 -51.04 -34.50 4.81
CA ALA A 175 -51.13 -33.11 5.32
C ALA A 175 -52.11 -33.12 6.51
N PRO A 176 -52.32 -32.03 7.28
CA PRO A 176 -51.40 -31.02 7.86
C PRO A 176 -51.59 -30.89 9.41
N ALA A 177 -50.74 -30.17 10.16
CA ALA A 177 -51.11 -29.37 11.35
C ALA A 177 -49.90 -28.72 12.09
N ASP A 178 -49.97 -27.39 12.18
CA ASP A 178 -49.66 -26.46 13.29
C ASP A 178 -48.47 -26.60 14.26
N GLY A 179 -47.69 -25.51 14.35
CA GLY A 179 -47.45 -24.80 15.62
C GLY A 179 -46.08 -24.91 16.30
N GLY A 180 -45.20 -23.92 16.12
CA GLY A 180 -44.16 -23.58 17.12
C GLY A 180 -42.82 -23.02 16.61
N MET A 181 -42.68 -21.68 16.66
CA MET A 181 -41.50 -20.79 16.72
C MET A 181 -40.14 -21.10 16.02
N PRO A 182 -39.43 -20.05 15.53
CA PRO A 182 -38.24 -20.19 14.69
C PRO A 182 -36.96 -20.39 15.51
N SER A 183 -36.22 -21.46 15.22
CA SER A 183 -34.83 -21.62 15.65
C SER A 183 -33.90 -20.89 14.67
N ASN A 184 -33.83 -19.56 14.75
CA ASN A 184 -32.63 -18.84 14.32
C ASN A 184 -31.56 -19.08 15.38
N ILE A 185 -30.47 -19.77 15.04
CA ILE A 185 -29.04 -19.39 15.23
C ILE A 185 -28.23 -20.60 14.73
N ARG A 186 -27.86 -20.59 13.44
CA ARG A 186 -26.70 -21.32 12.94
C ARG A 186 -26.10 -20.48 11.83
N GLY A 187 -25.04 -19.76 12.19
CA GLY A 187 -24.26 -18.94 11.28
C GLY A 187 -23.47 -19.85 10.35
N GLU A 188 -24.02 -20.07 9.16
CA GLU A 188 -23.35 -20.75 8.04
C GLU A 188 -23.28 -19.77 6.86
N ASP A 189 -22.04 -19.36 6.58
CA ASP A 189 -21.46 -19.10 5.27
C ASP A 189 -22.02 -17.95 4.43
N HIS A 190 -21.62 -16.71 4.75
CA HIS A 190 -21.89 -15.53 3.91
C HIS A 190 -20.68 -14.58 3.74
N LEU A 191 -19.48 -15.04 3.39
CA LEU A 191 -18.37 -14.13 3.01
C LEU A 191 -17.51 -14.62 1.82
N GLY A 192 -18.01 -15.54 1.01
CA GLY A 192 -17.21 -16.21 -0.03
C GLY A 192 -17.90 -16.43 -1.37
N HIS A 193 -18.70 -15.48 -1.86
CA HIS A 193 -19.19 -15.57 -3.24
C HIS A 193 -18.27 -14.81 -4.20
N GLY A 194 -17.33 -15.56 -4.79
CA GLY A 194 -16.77 -15.22 -6.10
C GLY A 194 -17.88 -15.26 -7.14
N ARG A 195 -18.41 -14.09 -7.50
CA ARG A 195 -19.41 -13.94 -8.57
C ARG A 195 -18.68 -13.69 -9.88
N ALA A 196 -18.95 -14.53 -10.88
CA ALA A 196 -18.52 -14.30 -12.26
C ALA A 196 -19.13 -12.99 -12.77
N HIS A 197 -18.27 -12.10 -13.27
CA HIS A 197 -18.65 -10.76 -13.75
C HIS A 197 -19.52 -10.86 -15.01
N ASN A 198 -20.70 -10.20 -14.98
CA ASN A 198 -21.46 -9.84 -16.17
C ASN A 198 -21.12 -8.39 -16.54
N GLU A 199 -21.03 -8.07 -17.84
CA GLU A 199 -20.38 -6.87 -18.41
C GLU A 199 -21.04 -5.50 -18.10
N GLY A 200 -22.06 -5.44 -17.23
CA GLY A 200 -22.78 -4.20 -16.87
C GLY A 200 -22.34 -3.48 -15.59
N ASP A 201 -21.57 -4.13 -14.70
CA ASP A 201 -21.40 -3.71 -13.29
C ASP A 201 -20.04 -3.08 -12.95
N THR A 202 -19.30 -2.61 -13.95
CA THR A 202 -17.85 -2.36 -13.86
C THR A 202 -17.43 -1.10 -13.09
N HIS A 203 -18.26 -0.06 -13.00
CA HIS A 203 -17.79 1.26 -12.57
C HIS A 203 -17.57 1.41 -11.06
N LEU A 204 -18.45 0.86 -10.22
CA LEU A 204 -18.37 1.04 -8.76
C LEU A 204 -17.36 0.10 -8.11
N ALA A 205 -17.31 -1.16 -8.55
CA ALA A 205 -16.27 -2.12 -8.18
C ALA A 205 -14.87 -1.62 -8.55
N PHE A 206 -14.73 -1.03 -9.74
CA PHE A 206 -13.51 -0.38 -10.18
C PHE A 206 -13.16 0.83 -9.30
N ALA A 207 -14.15 1.63 -8.87
CA ALA A 207 -13.93 2.78 -8.00
C ALA A 207 -13.39 2.37 -6.62
N GLY A 208 -13.89 1.28 -6.04
CA GLY A 208 -13.37 0.74 -4.76
C GLY A 208 -11.90 0.32 -4.88
N LYS A 209 -11.57 -0.52 -5.87
CA LYS A 209 -10.18 -0.96 -6.12
C LYS A 209 -9.25 0.22 -6.46
N MET A 210 -9.74 1.21 -7.21
CA MET A 210 -8.98 2.43 -7.52
C MET A 210 -8.72 3.26 -6.27
N THR A 211 -9.70 3.36 -5.37
CA THR A 211 -9.58 4.10 -4.10
C THR A 211 -8.45 3.50 -3.25
N SER A 212 -8.38 2.18 -3.13
CA SER A 212 -7.28 1.47 -2.47
C SER A 212 -5.91 1.85 -3.05
N ILE A 213 -5.74 1.81 -4.38
CA ILE A 213 -4.47 2.24 -5.03
C ILE A 213 -4.15 3.71 -4.75
N ILE A 214 -5.13 4.60 -4.83
CA ILE A 214 -4.90 6.03 -4.57
C ILE A 214 -4.46 6.25 -3.13
N ILE A 215 -5.06 5.54 -2.17
CA ILE A 215 -4.69 5.67 -0.76
C ILE A 215 -3.29 5.10 -0.52
N LEU A 216 -2.97 3.93 -1.07
CA LEU A 216 -1.61 3.37 -1.03
C LEU A 216 -0.59 4.36 -1.60
N GLU A 217 -0.84 4.88 -2.81
CA GLU A 217 0.03 5.86 -3.47
C GLU A 217 0.19 7.13 -2.63
N ALA A 218 -0.88 7.62 -2.00
CA ALA A 218 -0.83 8.79 -1.12
C ALA A 218 0.04 8.53 0.11
N GLY A 219 -0.05 7.35 0.74
CA GLY A 219 0.81 6.96 1.86
C GLY A 219 2.29 6.89 1.47
N VAL A 220 2.59 6.28 0.32
CA VAL A 220 3.96 6.19 -0.22
C VAL A 220 4.52 7.57 -0.59
N ILE A 221 3.71 8.42 -1.25
CA ILE A 221 4.09 9.79 -1.61
C ILE A 221 4.36 10.63 -0.36
N LEU A 222 3.48 10.57 0.64
CA LEU A 222 3.63 11.32 1.88
C LEU A 222 4.95 10.98 2.57
N HIS A 223 5.26 9.68 2.69
CA HIS A 223 6.54 9.22 3.22
C HIS A 223 7.74 9.71 2.39
N SER A 224 7.65 9.58 1.06
CA SER A 224 8.70 9.95 0.11
C SER A 224 9.05 11.44 0.19
N VAL A 225 8.08 12.31 0.51
CA VAL A 225 8.32 13.74 0.75
C VAL A 225 9.22 13.93 1.97
N PHE A 226 8.90 13.32 3.11
CA PHE A 226 9.69 13.48 4.34
C PHE A 226 11.07 12.85 4.21
N ILE A 227 11.19 11.68 3.57
CA ILE A 227 12.49 11.10 3.23
C ILE A 227 13.36 12.10 2.44
N GLY A 228 12.80 12.73 1.40
CA GLY A 228 13.55 13.67 0.57
C GLY A 228 13.98 14.93 1.32
N LEU A 229 13.09 15.49 2.15
CA LEU A 229 13.40 16.62 3.01
C LEU A 229 14.49 16.28 4.02
N THR A 230 14.39 15.12 4.68
CA THR A 230 15.36 14.67 5.68
C THR A 230 16.72 14.37 5.04
N LEU A 231 16.78 13.75 3.86
CA LEU A 231 18.04 13.58 3.12
C LEU A 231 18.70 14.93 2.79
N ALA A 232 17.91 15.96 2.45
CA ALA A 232 18.45 17.27 2.10
C ALA A 232 19.17 17.96 3.27
N VAL A 233 18.70 17.74 4.50
CA VAL A 233 19.19 18.42 5.72
C VAL A 233 19.90 17.52 6.72
N SER A 234 20.11 16.24 6.41
CA SER A 234 20.78 15.30 7.32
C SER A 234 22.30 15.49 7.36
N SER A 235 22.88 15.35 8.56
CA SER A 235 24.32 15.32 8.83
C SER A 235 24.97 14.04 8.28
N GLU A 236 24.32 12.88 8.43
CA GLU A 236 24.76 11.56 7.93
C GLU A 236 24.38 11.33 6.46
N PHE A 237 24.53 12.36 5.63
CA PHE A 237 24.04 12.38 4.25
C PHE A 237 24.55 11.23 3.40
N ILE A 238 25.83 10.87 3.47
CA ILE A 238 26.41 9.85 2.59
C ILE A 238 25.79 8.47 2.86
N ILE A 239 25.61 8.12 4.13
CA ILE A 239 25.01 6.84 4.53
C ILE A 239 23.55 6.81 4.08
N LEU A 240 22.77 7.83 4.46
CA LEU A 240 21.36 7.92 4.09
C LEU A 240 21.17 7.96 2.57
N PHE A 241 22.03 8.67 1.83
CA PHE A 241 21.96 8.72 0.37
C PHE A 241 22.11 7.32 -0.23
N VAL A 242 23.16 6.58 0.15
CA VAL A 242 23.40 5.23 -0.39
C VAL A 242 22.23 4.31 -0.05
N VAL A 243 21.75 4.33 1.20
CA VAL A 243 20.61 3.51 1.63
C VAL A 243 19.35 3.88 0.83
N LEU A 244 19.08 5.17 0.64
CA LEU A 244 17.86 5.64 -0.03
C LEU A 244 17.83 5.33 -1.52
N VAL A 245 18.98 5.25 -2.20
CA VAL A 245 19.02 4.78 -3.60
C VAL A 245 18.43 3.37 -3.69
N PHE A 246 18.80 2.48 -2.79
CA PHE A 246 18.26 1.12 -2.76
C PHE A 246 16.82 1.08 -2.25
N HIS A 247 16.53 1.78 -1.15
CA HIS A 247 15.18 1.85 -0.57
C HIS A 247 14.15 2.27 -1.63
N GLN A 248 14.38 3.42 -2.28
CA GLN A 248 13.45 3.99 -3.25
C GLN A 248 13.33 3.13 -4.52
N THR A 249 14.40 2.43 -4.90
CA THR A 249 14.33 1.49 -6.04
C THR A 249 13.45 0.28 -5.69
N PHE A 250 13.61 -0.28 -4.48
CA PHE A 250 12.84 -1.47 -4.07
C PHE A 250 11.39 -1.15 -3.73
N GLU A 251 11.14 -0.03 -3.06
CA GLU A 251 9.79 0.45 -2.80
C GLU A 251 9.07 0.76 -4.13
N GLY A 252 9.77 1.39 -5.09
CA GLY A 252 9.27 1.58 -6.45
C GLY A 252 8.93 0.26 -7.14
N LEU A 253 9.76 -0.77 -6.99
CA LEU A 253 9.47 -2.11 -7.51
C LEU A 253 8.22 -2.72 -6.87
N GLY A 254 8.02 -2.52 -5.56
CA GLY A 254 6.80 -2.90 -4.86
C GLY A 254 5.57 -2.22 -5.44
N LEU A 255 5.57 -0.90 -5.48
CA LEU A 255 4.48 -0.09 -6.02
C LEU A 255 4.21 -0.40 -7.51
N GLY A 256 5.25 -0.45 -8.32
CA GLY A 256 5.18 -0.76 -9.74
C GLY A 256 4.55 -2.12 -10.01
N SER A 257 4.86 -3.13 -9.20
CA SER A 257 4.24 -4.46 -9.32
C SER A 257 2.74 -4.44 -9.05
N ARG A 258 2.28 -3.60 -8.10
CA ARG A 258 0.85 -3.39 -7.79
C ARG A 258 0.14 -2.67 -8.92
N LEU A 259 0.73 -1.59 -9.42
CA LEU A 259 0.22 -0.84 -10.56
C LEU A 259 0.16 -1.71 -11.83
N ALA A 260 1.09 -2.67 -11.98
CA ALA A 260 1.13 -3.58 -13.11
C ALA A 260 0.03 -4.65 -13.06
N THR A 261 -0.38 -5.11 -11.88
CA THR A 261 -1.48 -6.10 -11.71
C THR A 261 -2.87 -5.51 -11.72
N PHE A 262 -3.01 -4.19 -11.60
CA PHE A 262 -4.32 -3.57 -11.57
C PHE A 262 -5.02 -3.64 -12.92
N ASP A 263 -6.33 -3.95 -12.91
CA ASP A 263 -7.16 -4.10 -14.10
C ASP A 263 -7.56 -2.72 -14.67
N TRP A 264 -6.63 -2.08 -15.36
CA TRP A 264 -6.88 -0.78 -16.00
C TRP A 264 -7.88 -0.90 -17.17
N PRO A 265 -8.84 0.02 -17.33
CA PRO A 265 -9.80 0.00 -18.44
C PRO A 265 -9.08 0.08 -19.80
N ALA A 266 -9.40 -0.86 -20.69
CA ALA A 266 -8.64 -1.15 -21.92
C ALA A 266 -8.53 0.04 -22.89
N ASP A 267 -9.57 0.88 -22.99
CA ASP A 267 -9.71 1.71 -24.19
C ASP A 267 -9.22 3.17 -24.06
N LYS A 268 -8.95 3.69 -22.85
CA LYS A 268 -8.52 5.10 -22.69
C LYS A 268 -7.44 5.38 -21.63
N ARG A 269 -7.02 4.38 -20.84
CA ARG A 269 -6.14 4.58 -19.66
C ARG A 269 -4.90 3.70 -19.66
N ARG A 270 -4.36 3.33 -20.83
CA ARG A 270 -3.12 2.53 -20.88
C ARG A 270 -1.91 3.21 -20.23
N TRP A 271 -1.92 4.54 -20.17
CA TRP A 271 -0.87 5.40 -19.62
C TRP A 271 -0.98 5.66 -18.11
N THR A 272 -2.13 5.38 -17.47
CA THR A 272 -2.31 5.69 -16.04
C THR A 272 -1.29 5.06 -15.10
N PRO A 273 -0.89 3.77 -15.22
CA PRO A 273 0.13 3.25 -14.31
C PRO A 273 1.48 3.95 -14.48
N TRP A 274 1.79 4.47 -15.67
CA TRP A 274 3.00 5.26 -15.91
C TRP A 274 2.94 6.64 -15.26
N ILE A 275 1.75 7.23 -15.18
CA ILE A 275 1.54 8.50 -14.47
C ILE A 275 1.75 8.30 -12.97
N PHE A 276 1.19 7.24 -12.38
CA PHE A 276 1.41 6.90 -10.96
C PHE A 276 2.91 6.63 -10.69
N ALA A 277 3.55 5.78 -11.50
CA ALA A 277 5.00 5.56 -11.41
C ALA A 277 5.84 6.84 -11.52
N LEU A 278 5.43 7.79 -12.37
CA LEU A 278 6.09 9.08 -12.51
C LEU A 278 5.86 9.98 -11.29
N MET A 279 4.63 10.02 -10.75
CA MET A 279 4.32 10.76 -9.51
C MET A 279 5.17 10.25 -8.35
N TYR A 280 5.23 8.93 -8.15
CA TYR A 280 6.14 8.30 -7.20
C TYR A 280 7.60 8.72 -7.43
N GLY A 281 8.10 8.53 -8.66
CA GLY A 281 9.51 8.74 -8.96
C GLY A 281 9.98 10.19 -8.83
N LEU A 282 9.11 11.16 -9.09
CA LEU A 282 9.41 12.59 -8.98
C LEU A 282 9.30 13.15 -7.56
N THR A 283 8.55 12.50 -6.68
CA THR A 283 8.25 13.04 -5.34
C THR A 283 9.51 13.27 -4.51
N THR A 284 10.35 12.25 -4.32
CA THR A 284 11.57 12.36 -3.51
C THR A 284 12.58 13.36 -4.09
N PRO A 285 12.89 13.36 -5.41
CA PRO A 285 13.74 14.38 -6.03
C PRO A 285 13.25 15.82 -5.83
N ILE A 286 11.94 16.06 -5.98
CA ILE A 286 11.34 17.39 -5.74
C ILE A 286 11.48 17.76 -4.25
N ALA A 287 11.24 16.82 -3.35
CA ALA A 287 11.38 17.06 -1.91
C ALA A 287 12.83 17.34 -1.51
N ILE A 288 13.83 16.66 -2.09
CA ILE A 288 15.25 16.97 -1.87
C ILE A 288 15.56 18.39 -2.36
N ALA A 289 15.13 18.74 -3.58
CA ALA A 289 15.36 20.08 -4.13
C ALA A 289 14.71 21.17 -3.26
N ALA A 290 13.48 20.95 -2.82
CA ALA A 290 12.78 21.84 -1.89
C ALA A 290 13.53 21.95 -0.56
N GLY A 291 13.92 20.83 0.05
CA GLY A 291 14.66 20.80 1.31
C GLY A 291 15.98 21.56 1.26
N LEU A 292 16.70 21.49 0.13
CA LEU A 292 17.91 22.30 -0.10
C LEU A 292 17.61 23.80 -0.23
N GLY A 293 16.47 24.16 -0.81
CA GLY A 293 16.05 25.55 -1.02
C GLY A 293 15.45 26.23 0.22
N VAL A 294 14.77 25.48 1.10
CA VAL A 294 14.11 26.01 2.30
C VAL A 294 14.81 25.60 3.61
N LYS A 295 16.06 25.14 3.55
CA LYS A 295 16.81 24.63 4.71
C LYS A 295 16.79 25.57 5.93
N ASP A 296 16.95 26.87 5.72
CA ASP A 296 17.00 27.85 6.80
C ASP A 296 15.61 28.01 7.46
N ALA A 297 14.55 27.93 6.65
CA ALA A 297 13.17 27.94 7.15
C ALA A 297 12.81 26.65 7.91
N LEU A 298 13.32 25.50 7.46
CA LEU A 298 13.17 24.21 8.16
C LEU A 298 13.90 24.22 9.52
N GLN A 299 15.03 24.92 9.60
CA GLN A 299 15.79 25.10 10.85
C GLN A 299 15.14 26.10 11.81
N ALA A 300 14.34 27.04 11.31
CA ALA A 300 13.69 28.06 12.14
C ALA A 300 12.54 27.52 13.03
N ALA A 301 11.93 26.38 12.68
CA ALA A 301 10.79 25.81 13.40
C ALA A 301 10.91 24.28 13.61
N PRO A 302 11.91 23.82 14.38
CA PRO A 302 12.25 22.40 14.51
C PRO A 302 11.12 21.56 15.14
N THR A 303 10.42 22.10 16.15
CA THR A 303 9.28 21.42 16.80
C THR A 303 8.16 21.11 15.83
N THR A 304 7.76 22.08 15.00
CA THR A 304 6.71 21.89 14.00
C THR A 304 7.12 20.86 12.94
N ARG A 305 8.37 20.91 12.47
CA ARG A 305 8.89 19.94 11.51
C ARG A 305 8.78 18.52 12.06
N TYR A 306 9.34 18.26 13.24
CA TYR A 306 9.34 16.92 13.85
C TYR A 306 7.92 16.42 14.14
N MET A 307 7.03 17.29 14.61
CA MET A 307 5.64 16.91 14.83
C MET A 307 4.94 16.48 13.53
N VAL A 308 5.11 17.25 12.45
CA VAL A 308 4.50 16.92 11.16
C VAL A 308 5.12 15.67 10.56
N GLU A 309 6.44 15.50 10.64
CA GLU A 309 7.17 14.32 10.17
C GLU A 309 6.73 13.05 10.90
N GLY A 310 6.68 13.10 12.24
CA GLY A 310 6.25 11.97 13.06
C GLY A 310 4.80 11.56 12.82
N ILE A 311 3.86 12.52 12.78
CA ILE A 311 2.45 12.25 12.49
C ILE A 311 2.28 11.69 11.08
N SER A 312 2.95 12.28 10.09
CA SER A 312 2.85 11.85 8.68
C SER A 312 3.42 10.45 8.47
N ASN A 313 4.53 10.11 9.15
CA ASN A 313 5.09 8.77 9.13
C ASN A 313 4.18 7.76 9.83
N ALA A 314 3.52 8.12 10.94
CA ALA A 314 2.55 7.24 11.61
C ALA A 314 1.32 6.96 10.72
N ILE A 315 0.77 7.98 10.06
CA ILE A 315 -0.36 7.84 9.12
C ILE A 315 0.06 6.97 7.93
N SER A 316 1.17 7.31 7.27
CA SER A 316 1.66 6.53 6.12
C SER A 316 1.96 5.08 6.53
N GLY A 317 2.54 4.88 7.72
CA GLY A 317 2.81 3.58 8.31
C GLY A 317 1.53 2.76 8.51
N GLY A 318 0.46 3.37 9.03
CA GLY A 318 -0.85 2.74 9.16
C GLY A 318 -1.47 2.35 7.82
N ILE A 319 -1.38 3.21 6.80
CA ILE A 319 -1.85 2.91 5.44
C ILE A 319 -1.10 1.71 4.86
N LEU A 320 0.24 1.75 4.84
CA LEU A 320 1.06 0.68 4.27
C LEU A 320 0.96 -0.62 5.09
N LEU A 321 0.75 -0.53 6.41
CA LEU A 321 0.51 -1.69 7.26
C LEU A 321 -0.80 -2.38 6.88
N TYR A 322 -1.89 -1.61 6.75
CA TYR A 322 -3.18 -2.14 6.32
C TYR A 322 -3.09 -2.77 4.94
N THR A 323 -2.59 -2.03 3.95
CA THR A 323 -2.40 -2.53 2.59
C THR A 323 -1.52 -3.77 2.58
N GLY A 324 -0.34 -3.72 3.21
CA GLY A 324 0.61 -4.82 3.20
C GLY A 324 0.06 -6.12 3.80
N LEU A 325 -0.63 -6.04 4.96
CA LEU A 325 -1.14 -7.22 5.64
C LEU A 325 -2.48 -7.71 5.07
N VAL A 326 -3.43 -6.80 4.85
CA VAL A 326 -4.81 -7.15 4.48
C VAL A 326 -4.94 -7.27 2.96
N GLU A 327 -4.61 -6.20 2.22
CA GLU A 327 -4.81 -6.16 0.77
C GLU A 327 -3.79 -7.00 -0.01
N LEU A 328 -2.56 -7.15 0.50
CA LEU A 328 -1.51 -7.91 -0.19
C LEU A 328 -1.35 -9.32 0.38
N LEU A 329 -0.94 -9.47 1.63
CA LEU A 329 -0.65 -10.80 2.18
C LEU A 329 -1.90 -11.69 2.26
N ALA A 330 -2.97 -11.23 2.91
CA ALA A 330 -4.16 -12.05 3.10
C ALA A 330 -4.88 -12.31 1.76
N HIS A 331 -5.13 -11.28 0.96
CA HIS A 331 -5.81 -11.44 -0.33
C HIS A 331 -5.02 -12.26 -1.36
N GLU A 332 -3.68 -12.20 -1.38
CA GLU A 332 -2.90 -12.96 -2.36
C GLU A 332 -2.61 -14.41 -1.96
N PHE A 333 -2.51 -14.71 -0.66
CA PHE A 333 -2.16 -16.06 -0.19
C PHE A 333 -3.36 -16.86 0.31
N ILE A 334 -4.29 -16.21 1.00
CA ILE A 334 -5.40 -16.88 1.70
C ILE A 334 -6.66 -16.83 0.85
N PHE A 335 -6.99 -15.66 0.28
CA PHE A 335 -8.26 -15.47 -0.44
C PHE A 335 -8.15 -15.63 -1.96
N ASN A 336 -6.96 -15.90 -2.50
CA ASN A 336 -6.76 -16.11 -3.93
C ASN A 336 -6.99 -17.58 -4.33
N PRO A 337 -8.02 -17.90 -5.14
CA PRO A 337 -8.30 -19.27 -5.58
C PRO A 337 -7.15 -19.89 -6.41
N GLU A 338 -6.37 -19.08 -7.12
CA GLU A 338 -5.19 -19.56 -7.85
C GLU A 338 -4.09 -20.03 -6.90
N MET A 339 -3.90 -19.30 -5.79
CA MET A 339 -2.92 -19.69 -4.78
C MET A 339 -3.39 -20.94 -4.05
N ASP A 340 -4.67 -21.06 -3.73
CA ASP A 340 -5.22 -22.23 -3.04
C ASP A 340 -4.90 -23.53 -3.80
N ARG A 341 -5.13 -23.52 -5.11
CA ARG A 341 -4.86 -24.66 -6.02
C ARG A 341 -3.38 -24.87 -6.37
N ALA A 342 -2.49 -23.95 -6.01
CA ALA A 342 -1.07 -24.04 -6.34
C ALA A 342 -0.32 -25.07 -5.49
N SER A 343 0.74 -25.67 -6.07
CA SER A 343 1.62 -26.59 -5.34
C SER A 343 2.31 -25.92 -4.15
N LEU A 344 2.59 -26.69 -3.09
CA LEU A 344 3.29 -26.17 -1.90
C LEU A 344 4.64 -25.53 -2.23
N ARG A 345 5.36 -26.05 -3.24
CA ARG A 345 6.64 -25.48 -3.69
C ARG A 345 6.48 -24.06 -4.23
N TYR A 346 5.39 -23.80 -4.97
CA TYR A 346 5.08 -22.46 -5.48
C TYR A 346 4.76 -21.48 -4.34
N LYS A 347 3.95 -21.93 -3.37
CA LYS A 347 3.61 -21.16 -2.16
C LYS A 347 4.86 -20.79 -1.35
N LEU A 348 5.72 -21.77 -1.08
CA LEU A 348 6.97 -21.56 -0.34
C LEU A 348 7.96 -20.66 -1.09
N PHE A 349 8.03 -20.78 -2.41
CA PHE A 349 8.87 -19.90 -3.22
C PHE A 349 8.36 -18.45 -3.19
N ALA A 350 7.04 -18.24 -3.33
CA ALA A 350 6.42 -16.92 -3.20
C ALA A 350 6.67 -16.30 -1.82
N PHE A 351 6.48 -17.08 -0.75
CA PHE A 351 6.78 -16.65 0.61
C PHE A 351 8.27 -16.35 0.81
N GLY A 352 9.16 -17.15 0.23
CA GLY A 352 10.60 -16.89 0.23
C GLY A 352 10.96 -15.54 -0.42
N CYS A 353 10.30 -15.18 -1.53
CA CYS A 353 10.46 -13.85 -2.14
C CYS A 353 9.99 -12.72 -1.22
N ILE A 354 8.84 -12.88 -0.54
CA ILE A 354 8.35 -11.90 0.45
C ILE A 354 9.37 -11.73 1.58
N ALA A 355 9.82 -12.84 2.17
CA ALA A 355 10.79 -12.81 3.27
C ALA A 355 12.11 -12.15 2.84
N ALA A 356 12.56 -12.39 1.60
CA ALA A 356 13.75 -11.74 1.04
C ALA A 356 13.55 -10.22 0.87
N GLY A 357 12.38 -9.78 0.38
CA GLY A 357 12.05 -8.35 0.28
C GLY A 357 12.00 -7.66 1.63
N ALA A 358 11.33 -8.28 2.59
CA ALA A 358 11.24 -7.76 3.96
C ALA A 358 12.62 -7.73 4.65
N GLY A 359 13.41 -8.79 4.51
CA GLY A 359 14.75 -8.90 5.06
C GLY A 359 15.74 -7.88 4.47
N LEU A 360 15.61 -7.59 3.16
CA LEU A 360 16.44 -6.57 2.53
C LEU A 360 16.10 -5.17 3.05
N MET A 361 14.81 -4.83 3.17
CA MET A 361 14.38 -3.55 3.72
C MET A 361 14.73 -3.41 5.20
N ALA A 362 14.72 -4.50 5.97
CA ALA A 362 15.21 -4.53 7.34
C ALA A 362 16.72 -4.24 7.43
N LEU A 363 17.50 -4.81 6.52
CA LEU A 363 18.94 -4.55 6.43
C LEU A 363 19.21 -3.08 6.11
N LEU A 364 18.44 -2.50 5.18
CA LEU A 364 18.53 -1.07 4.88
C LEU A 364 18.14 -0.21 6.08
N ALA A 365 17.08 -0.57 6.82
CA ALA A 365 16.67 0.15 8.04
C ALA A 365 17.74 0.13 9.13
N LYS A 366 18.42 -0.99 9.31
CA LYS A 366 19.51 -1.12 10.27
C LYS A 366 20.75 -0.28 9.88
N TRP A 367 20.93 -0.03 8.59
CA TRP A 367 22.12 0.64 8.06
C TRP A 367 21.94 2.15 7.87
N ALA A 368 20.71 2.60 7.64
CA ALA A 368 20.32 4.00 7.83
C ALA A 368 20.48 4.40 9.30
#